data_AF-A0A257AU12-F1
#
_entry.id   AF-A0A257AU12-F1
#
_cell.length_a   1.000
_cell.length_b   1.000
_cell.length_c   1.000
_cell.angle_alpha   90.00
_cell.angle_beta   90.00
_cell.angle_gamma   90.00
#
_symmetry.space_group_name_H-M   'P 1'
#
loop_
_entity.id
_entity.type
_entity.pdbx_description
1 polymer ?
#
loop_
_entity_poly.entity_id
_entity_poly.type
_entity_poly.pdbx_seq_one_letter_code
_entity_poly.pdbx_strand_id
1 'polypeptide(L)'
;AREHPKTPLVLLAMTECGFPTRVLSPAFGGMYTYAAPHAAEGTAAGQVSARQLRQLYRIDRFSSAARIFGVVADPVRHSISPAVHNRAFQAKRYDAVYLPLLVRGAQLK
;
A
#
# COMPACT_ATOMS: atom_id res chain seq x y z
N ALA A 1 -9.72 -3.03 11.78
CA ALA A 1 -8.99 -1.91 12.41
C ALA A 1 -9.87 -0.69 12.72
N ARG A 2 -11.14 -0.63 12.30
CA ARG A 2 -12.13 0.20 13.01
C ARG A 2 -12.85 -0.67 14.03
N GLU A 3 -12.33 -0.63 15.25
CA GLU A 3 -12.97 -0.87 16.55
C GLU A 3 -11.85 -0.68 17.60
N HIS A 4 -11.71 0.58 18.03
CA HIS A 4 -10.76 1.12 19.02
C HIS A 4 -9.96 0.10 19.88
N PRO A 5 -8.71 -0.26 19.52
CA PRO A 5 -7.77 -0.67 20.55
C PRO A 5 -7.45 0.58 21.37
N LYS A 6 -7.67 0.54 22.69
CA LYS A 6 -7.26 1.62 23.62
C LYS A 6 -5.74 1.89 23.54
N THR A 7 -5.00 1.01 22.90
CA THR A 7 -3.55 1.06 22.71
C THR A 7 -3.22 1.36 21.24
N PRO A 8 -2.40 2.40 20.96
CA PRO A 8 -1.87 2.63 19.61
C PRO A 8 -1.16 1.38 19.07
N LEU A 9 -1.51 0.96 17.85
CA LEU A 9 -0.96 -0.23 17.21
C LEU A 9 -0.43 0.10 15.81
N VAL A 10 0.77 -0.38 15.50
CA VAL A 10 1.32 -0.37 14.15
C VAL A 10 1.50 -1.81 13.70
N LEU A 11 0.71 -2.23 12.71
CA LEU A 11 0.75 -3.57 12.13
C LEU A 11 1.22 -3.47 10.68
N LEU A 12 2.31 -4.15 10.37
CA LEU A 12 2.90 -4.22 9.03
C LEU A 12 3.33 -5.66 8.75
N ALA A 13 2.74 -6.26 7.72
CA ALA A 13 3.20 -7.55 7.22
C ALA A 13 4.50 -7.35 6.42
N MET A 14 5.45 -8.27 6.60
CA MET A 14 6.72 -8.26 5.88
C MET A 14 6.59 -8.84 4.47
N THR A 15 7.66 -8.69 3.68
CA THR A 15 7.80 -9.21 2.31
C THR A 15 6.87 -8.54 1.30
N GLU A 16 6.92 -8.98 0.04
CA GLU A 16 6.11 -8.42 -1.05
C GLU A 16 4.60 -8.60 -0.81
N CYS A 17 4.18 -9.74 -0.28
CA CYS A 17 2.77 -9.98 0.07
C CYS A 17 2.25 -9.00 1.11
N GLY A 18 3.12 -8.49 1.99
CA GLY A 18 2.76 -7.53 3.03
C GLY A 18 2.66 -6.08 2.55
N PHE A 19 3.04 -5.81 1.30
CA PHE A 19 3.06 -4.45 0.74
C PHE A 19 1.73 -3.67 0.92
N PRO A 20 0.53 -4.26 0.69
CA PRO A 20 -0.73 -3.57 0.93
C PRO A 20 -0.87 -3.04 2.36
N THR A 21 -0.42 -3.80 3.36
CA THR A 21 -0.50 -3.36 4.77
C THR A 21 0.34 -2.11 5.03
N ARG A 22 1.48 -1.95 4.35
CA ARG A 22 2.36 -0.78 4.47
C ARG A 22 1.75 0.48 3.87
N VAL A 23 0.97 0.33 2.79
CA VAL A 23 0.26 1.45 2.15
C VAL A 23 -0.99 1.83 2.94
N LEU A 24 -1.76 0.83 3.38
CA LEU A 24 -3.07 1.04 3.98
C LEU A 24 -3.01 1.37 5.49
N SER A 25 -1.94 0.99 6.20
CA SER A 25 -1.85 1.15 7.65
C SER A 25 -2.25 2.55 8.16
N PRO A 26 -1.76 3.67 7.60
CA PRO A 26 -2.14 5.02 8.06
C PRO A 26 -3.64 5.30 7.94
N ALA A 27 -4.28 4.90 6.84
CA ALA A 27 -5.71 5.11 6.63
C ALA A 27 -6.59 4.20 7.51
N PHE A 28 -6.03 3.08 7.97
CA PHE A 28 -6.74 2.09 8.79
C PHE A 28 -6.41 2.24 10.30
N GLY A 29 -5.83 3.36 10.73
CA GLY A 29 -5.62 3.69 12.14
C GLY A 29 -4.23 3.41 12.68
N GLY A 30 -3.28 2.99 11.83
CA GLY A 30 -1.87 2.91 12.20
C GLY A 30 -1.27 4.30 12.38
N MET A 31 -0.51 4.50 13.47
CA MET A 31 0.11 5.80 13.77
C MET A 31 1.15 6.22 12.71
N TYR A 32 1.86 5.25 12.15
CA TYR A 32 2.85 5.46 11.09
C TYR A 32 3.06 4.18 10.28
N THR A 33 3.76 4.31 9.15
CA THR A 33 4.29 3.17 8.38
C THR A 33 5.79 3.37 8.18
N TYR A 34 6.53 2.27 8.01
CA TYR A 34 7.97 2.32 7.75
C TYR A 34 8.27 2.37 6.26
N ALA A 35 9.18 3.26 5.89
CA ALA A 35 9.66 3.44 4.53
C ALA A 35 11.19 3.47 4.52
N ALA A 36 11.78 2.96 3.44
CA ALA A 36 13.21 3.06 3.23
C ALA A 36 13.59 4.49 2.79
N PRO A 37 14.79 5.00 3.13
CA PRO A 37 15.28 6.27 2.61
C PRO A 37 15.43 6.22 1.08
N HIS A 38 15.99 5.12 0.57
CA HIS A 38 16.11 4.82 -0.85
C HIS A 38 15.66 3.38 -1.17
N ALA A 39 15.37 3.10 -2.44
CA ALA A 39 14.80 1.81 -2.87
C ALA A 39 15.71 0.60 -2.60
N ALA A 40 17.03 0.81 -2.46
CA ALA A 40 18.03 -0.23 -2.22
C ALA A 40 18.39 -0.43 -0.74
N GLU A 41 17.84 0.37 0.18
CA GLU A 41 18.31 0.48 1.57
C GLU A 41 17.16 0.18 2.56
N GLY A 42 16.36 -0.84 2.27
CA GLY A 42 15.33 -1.30 3.20
C GLY A 42 15.93 -1.98 4.42
N THR A 43 15.48 -1.61 5.63
CA THR A 43 15.81 -2.31 6.88
C THR A 43 15.00 -3.60 7.07
N ALA A 44 13.92 -3.78 6.29
CA ALA A 44 13.07 -4.96 6.33
C ALA A 44 12.52 -5.33 4.94
N ALA A 45 12.29 -6.62 4.71
CA ALA A 45 11.74 -7.13 3.47
C ALA A 45 10.39 -6.48 3.12
N GLY A 46 10.25 -6.07 1.86
CA GLY A 46 9.04 -5.43 1.32
C GLY A 46 8.90 -3.94 1.63
N GLN A 47 9.88 -3.30 2.27
CA GLN A 47 9.90 -1.84 2.36
C GLN A 47 10.12 -1.21 0.99
N VAL A 48 9.48 -0.05 0.79
CA VAL A 48 9.67 0.82 -0.38
C VAL A 48 10.03 2.21 0.09
N SER A 49 10.50 3.05 -0.83
CA SER A 49 10.90 4.41 -0.48
C SER A 49 9.73 5.27 0.01
N ALA A 50 10.01 6.20 0.92
CA ALA A 50 9.02 7.20 1.37
C ALA A 50 8.46 8.01 0.19
N ARG A 51 9.33 8.30 -0.80
CA ARG A 51 8.94 8.96 -2.05
C ARG A 51 7.87 8.17 -2.79
N GLN A 52 8.03 6.86 -2.93
CA GLN A 52 7.05 6.02 -3.61
C GLN A 52 5.72 5.98 -2.85
N LEU A 53 5.73 5.82 -1.52
CA LEU A 53 4.51 5.86 -0.73
C LEU A 53 3.74 7.17 -0.87
N ARG A 54 4.44 8.32 -0.87
CA ARG A 54 3.81 9.64 -0.95
C ARG A 54 3.41 10.05 -2.36
N GLN A 55 4.26 9.80 -3.36
CA GLN A 55 4.03 10.27 -4.73
C GLN A 55 3.16 9.32 -5.54
N LEU A 56 3.35 8.00 -5.40
CA LEU A 56 2.59 7.01 -6.16
C LEU A 56 1.29 6.63 -5.44
N TYR A 57 1.37 6.29 -4.15
CA TYR A 57 0.21 5.78 -3.40
C TYR A 57 -0.52 6.83 -2.56
N ARG A 58 0.09 8.01 -2.37
CA ARG A 58 -0.48 9.14 -1.62
C ARG A 58 -1.06 8.72 -0.26
N ILE A 59 -0.26 7.98 0.52
CA ILE A 59 -0.65 7.45 1.84
C ILE A 59 -1.18 8.49 2.83
N ASP A 60 -0.91 9.78 2.59
CA ASP A 60 -1.36 10.92 3.39
C ASP A 60 -2.67 11.55 2.89
N ARG A 61 -3.31 11.00 1.85
CA ARG A 61 -4.38 11.70 1.11
C ARG A 61 -5.69 10.94 0.97
N PHE A 62 -5.67 9.61 1.03
CA PHE A 62 -6.89 8.82 0.92
C PHE A 62 -7.49 8.55 2.31
N SER A 63 -8.81 8.49 2.37
CA SER A 63 -9.51 8.30 3.64
C SER A 63 -9.58 6.83 4.05
N SER A 64 -10.01 6.58 5.28
CA SER A 64 -10.35 5.22 5.73
C SER A 64 -11.52 4.58 4.97
N ALA A 65 -12.29 5.37 4.21
CA ALA A 65 -13.39 4.91 3.36
C ALA A 65 -12.98 4.78 1.89
N ALA A 66 -11.71 5.02 1.56
CA ALA A 66 -11.20 4.96 0.21
C ALA A 66 -11.44 3.59 -0.42
N ARG A 67 -11.82 3.59 -1.70
CA ARG A 67 -11.98 2.34 -2.45
C ARG A 67 -10.62 1.75 -2.78
N ILE A 68 -10.43 0.48 -2.46
CA ILE A 68 -9.19 -0.24 -2.74
C ILE A 68 -9.38 -1.03 -4.04
N PHE A 69 -8.50 -0.77 -5.00
CA PHE A 69 -8.38 -1.52 -6.25
C PHE A 69 -7.02 -2.20 -6.29
N GLY A 70 -6.85 -3.17 -7.19
CA GLY A 70 -5.54 -3.75 -7.40
C GLY A 70 -5.44 -4.65 -8.61
N VAL A 71 -4.19 -4.89 -9.00
CA VAL A 71 -3.83 -5.89 -10.00
C VAL A 71 -3.41 -7.16 -9.27
N VAL A 72 -4.05 -8.27 -9.62
CA VAL A 72 -3.76 -9.61 -9.07
C VAL A 72 -2.86 -10.33 -10.07
N ALA A 73 -1.64 -10.65 -9.67
CA ALA A 73 -0.69 -11.38 -10.51
C ALA A 73 0.43 -12.02 -9.69
N ASP A 74 1.18 -12.92 -10.34
CA ASP A 74 2.46 -13.45 -9.88
C ASP A 74 3.35 -13.70 -11.11
N PRO A 75 4.42 -12.90 -11.35
CA PRO A 75 4.89 -11.76 -10.56
C PRO A 75 4.06 -10.48 -10.79
N VAL A 76 4.00 -9.59 -9.79
CA VAL A 76 3.17 -8.35 -9.86
C VAL A 76 3.97 -7.03 -9.82
N ARG A 77 5.17 -7.03 -9.24
CA ARG A 77 5.94 -5.80 -8.95
C ARG A 77 6.23 -4.90 -10.13
N HIS A 78 6.40 -5.48 -11.32
CA HIS A 78 6.74 -4.76 -12.55
C HIS A 78 5.52 -4.11 -13.23
N SER A 79 4.31 -4.35 -12.71
CA SER A 79 3.09 -3.80 -13.29
C SER A 79 3.09 -2.27 -13.25
N ILE A 80 2.78 -1.66 -14.40
CA ILE A 80 2.57 -0.22 -14.52
C ILE A 80 1.18 0.23 -14.03
N SER A 81 0.25 -0.71 -13.79
CA SER A 81 -1.14 -0.41 -13.42
C SER A 81 -1.25 0.50 -12.18
N PRO A 82 -0.49 0.29 -11.08
CA PRO A 82 -0.50 1.22 -9.95
C PRO A 82 -0.10 2.65 -10.34
N ALA A 83 0.86 2.84 -11.25
CA ALA A 83 1.29 4.16 -11.70
C ALA A 83 0.20 4.87 -12.50
N VAL A 84 -0.44 4.16 -13.42
CA VAL A 84 -1.51 4.71 -14.27
C VAL A 84 -2.75 5.03 -13.45
N HIS A 85 -3.26 4.07 -12.68
CA HIS A 85 -4.53 4.23 -11.97
C HIS A 85 -4.46 5.22 -10.81
N ASN A 86 -3.39 5.20 -9.99
CA ASN A 86 -3.28 6.17 -8.89
C ASN A 86 -3.14 7.61 -9.40
N ARG A 87 -2.45 7.82 -10.53
CA ARG A 87 -2.37 9.14 -11.17
C ARG A 87 -3.73 9.59 -11.70
N ALA A 88 -4.52 8.67 -12.26
CA ALA A 88 -5.89 8.96 -12.69
C ALA A 88 -6.80 9.30 -11.49
N PHE A 89 -6.73 8.54 -10.40
CA PHE A 89 -7.47 8.84 -9.16
C PHE A 89 -7.10 10.21 -8.60
N GLN A 90 -5.80 10.56 -8.61
CA GLN A 90 -5.34 11.89 -8.23
C GLN A 90 -5.94 12.99 -9.11
N ALA A 91 -5.86 12.85 -10.43
CA ALA A 91 -6.38 13.84 -11.36
C ALA A 91 -7.90 14.07 -11.21
N LYS A 92 -8.63 13.01 -10.88
CA LYS A 92 -10.08 13.05 -10.67
C LYS A 92 -10.51 13.32 -9.22
N ARG A 93 -9.56 13.48 -8.30
CA ARG A 93 -9.82 13.58 -6.85
C ARG A 93 -10.72 12.45 -6.34
N TYR A 94 -10.53 11.26 -6.89
CA TYR A 94 -11.28 10.07 -6.52
C TYR A 94 -10.64 9.44 -5.29
N ASP A 95 -11.42 9.22 -4.23
CA ASP A 95 -10.92 8.64 -2.97
C ASP A 95 -10.72 7.13 -3.13
N ALA A 96 -9.57 6.77 -3.71
CA ALA A 96 -9.21 5.40 -4.02
C ALA A 96 -7.70 5.22 -4.07
N VAL A 97 -7.27 3.98 -3.89
CA VAL A 97 -5.88 3.54 -4.06
C VAL A 97 -5.83 2.25 -4.88
N TYR A 98 -4.90 2.18 -5.82
CA TYR A 98 -4.64 1.01 -6.64
C TYR A 98 -3.35 0.33 -6.18
N LEU A 99 -3.40 -0.96 -5.83
CA LEU A 99 -2.30 -1.71 -5.24
C LEU A 99 -1.85 -2.89 -6.12
N PRO A 100 -0.54 -3.22 -6.14
CA PRO A 100 -0.10 -4.52 -6.60
C PRO A 100 -0.43 -5.59 -5.54
N LEU A 101 -1.13 -6.64 -5.95
CA LEU A 101 -1.49 -7.78 -5.08
C LEU A 101 -0.80 -9.04 -5.60
N LEU A 102 0.25 -9.46 -4.89
CA LEU A 102 0.95 -10.69 -5.21
C LEU A 102 0.08 -11.88 -4.78
N VAL A 103 -0.42 -12.62 -5.76
CA VAL A 103 -1.30 -13.78 -5.53
C VAL A 103 -0.81 -14.94 -6.39
N ARG A 104 -0.35 -16.00 -5.71
CA ARG A 104 0.11 -17.23 -6.36
C ARG A 104 -1.08 -17.99 -6.92
N GLY A 105 -0.88 -18.74 -8.00
CA GLY A 105 -1.95 -19.53 -8.65
C GLY A 105 -2.71 -20.45 -7.68
N ALA A 106 -2.03 -21.08 -6.72
CA ALA A 106 -2.65 -21.91 -5.68
C ALA A 106 -3.60 -21.17 -4.73
N GLN A 107 -3.60 -19.83 -4.76
CA GLN A 107 -4.46 -18.97 -3.94
C GLN A 107 -5.66 -18.43 -4.74
N LEU A 108 -5.68 -18.64 -6.07
CA LEU A 108 -6.84 -18.37 -6.93
C LEU A 108 -7.78 -19.57 -6.82
N LYS A 109 -8.97 -19.34 -6.24
CA LYS A 109 -10.06 -20.32 -6.19
C LYS A 109 -10.91 -20.21 -7.44
#